data_AF-A0A353ZVZ6-F1
#
_entry.id   AF-A0A353ZVZ6-F1
#
_cell.length_a   1.000
_cell.length_b   1.000
_cell.length_c   1.000
_cell.angle_alpha   90.00
_cell.angle_beta   90.00
_cell.angle_gamma   90.00
#
_symmetry.space_group_name_H-M   'P 1'
#
loop_
_entity.id
_entity.type
_entity.pdbx_description
1 polymer ?
#
loop_
_entity_poly.entity_id
_entity_poly.type
_entity_poly.pdbx_seq_one_letter_code
_entity_poly.pdbx_strand_id
1 'polypeptide(L)'
;MSDAQQITLIVDGEETKVTTGTTGAELFFERREVVVARVNGELKDLDQELPEGADVEGVTVDSPDGLNVLRHSTAHVMAQAVQQLRPDAKLGIGPYITDGFYFDFDVAEPFTPEDLKTLEKMMLKIINQNQKFVRRVVSEDEAREAMKNEPYKLELLGKKNEAAEAGEGVNVEVGAGDITIYDNVERKEGTTVWCDLCRGPHLPNTKLISN
;
A
#
# COMPACT_ATOMS: atom_id res chain seq x y z
N MET A 1 1.94 15.47 27.69
CA MET A 1 3.01 15.25 26.69
C MET A 1 3.86 14.15 27.30
N SER A 2 3.85 12.94 26.75
CA SER A 2 4.78 11.90 27.19
C SER A 2 6.17 12.35 26.78
N ASP A 3 7.12 12.37 27.71
CA ASP A 3 8.51 12.63 27.38
C ASP A 3 8.97 11.61 26.35
N ALA A 4 9.58 12.08 25.28
CA ALA A 4 10.17 11.24 24.24
C ALA A 4 11.27 10.39 24.89
N GLN A 5 11.02 9.08 25.02
CA GLN A 5 11.99 8.15 25.59
C GLN A 5 12.97 7.71 24.50
N GLN A 6 14.18 7.33 24.90
CA GLN A 6 15.11 6.68 23.97
C GLN A 6 14.76 5.20 23.88
N ILE A 7 14.66 4.69 22.65
CA ILE A 7 14.56 3.26 22.36
C ILE A 7 15.80 2.81 21.59
N THR A 8 16.13 1.53 21.70
CA THR A 8 17.22 0.92 20.94
C THR A 8 16.63 0.05 19.84
N LEU A 9 17.18 0.17 18.64
CA LEU A 9 16.86 -0.66 17.48
C LEU A 9 18.13 -1.38 17.02
N ILE A 10 17.97 -2.48 16.29
CA ILE A 10 19.06 -3.12 15.55
C ILE A 10 18.82 -2.75 14.08
N VAL A 11 19.64 -1.86 13.53
CA VAL A 11 19.45 -1.32 12.17
C VAL A 11 20.57 -1.85 11.30
N ASP A 12 20.22 -2.67 10.29
CA ASP A 12 21.18 -3.36 9.42
C ASP A 12 22.27 -4.11 10.23
N GLY A 13 21.90 -4.68 11.38
CA GLY A 13 22.80 -5.40 12.29
C GLY A 13 23.55 -4.54 13.31
N GLU A 14 23.37 -3.22 13.31
CA GLU A 14 24.03 -2.30 14.24
C GLU A 14 23.06 -1.69 15.26
N GLU A 15 23.44 -1.67 16.54
CA GLU A 15 22.64 -1.02 17.58
C GLU A 15 22.55 0.49 17.35
N THR A 16 21.33 0.99 17.17
CA THR A 16 21.04 2.40 16.93
C THR A 16 20.05 2.91 17.96
N LYS A 17 20.38 4.02 18.63
CA LYS A 17 19.47 4.69 19.57
C LYS A 17 18.65 5.75 18.86
N VAL A 18 17.35 5.66 18.98
CA VAL A 18 16.39 6.63 18.41
C VAL A 18 15.39 7.07 19.46
N THR A 19 14.49 7.98 19.10
CA THR A 19 13.44 8.44 19.98
C THR A 19 12.18 7.58 19.78
N THR A 20 11.40 7.33 20.83
CA THR A 20 10.07 6.72 20.69
C THR A 20 9.24 7.49 19.66
N GLY A 21 8.57 6.77 18.75
CA GLY A 21 7.82 7.34 17.65
C GLY A 21 8.63 7.49 16.35
N THR A 22 9.94 7.19 16.36
CA THR A 22 10.73 7.15 15.11
C THR A 22 10.16 6.12 14.14
N THR A 23 10.00 6.55 12.89
CA THR A 23 9.48 5.73 11.79
C THR A 23 10.61 5.32 10.84
N GLY A 24 10.34 4.37 9.95
CA GLY A 24 11.28 4.02 8.87
C GLY A 24 11.62 5.23 7.97
N ALA A 25 10.68 6.16 7.76
CA ALA A 25 10.87 7.35 6.94
C ALA A 25 11.90 8.31 7.57
N GLU A 26 11.90 8.42 8.90
CA GLU A 26 12.90 9.19 9.65
C GLU A 26 14.24 8.45 9.71
N LEU A 27 14.22 7.15 10.01
CA LEU A 27 15.41 6.33 10.17
C LEU A 27 16.24 6.26 8.88
N PHE A 28 15.58 6.11 7.73
CA PHE A 28 16.22 5.97 6.43
C PHE A 28 16.19 7.25 5.59
N PHE A 29 16.01 8.42 6.21
CA PHE A 29 15.84 9.71 5.50
C PHE A 29 16.95 10.01 4.48
N GLU A 30 18.21 9.68 4.82
CA GLU A 30 19.37 9.89 3.94
C GLU A 30 19.51 8.80 2.85
N ARG A 31 18.78 7.70 2.96
CA ARG A 31 18.80 6.54 2.05
C ARG A 31 17.55 6.51 1.18
N ARG A 32 17.53 7.38 0.17
CA ARG A 32 16.37 7.60 -0.72
C ARG A 32 15.97 6.37 -1.54
N GLU A 33 16.86 5.39 -1.67
CA GLU A 33 16.63 4.12 -2.33
C GLU A 33 15.73 3.17 -1.52
N VAL A 34 15.60 3.39 -0.20
CA VAL A 34 14.75 2.60 0.69
C VAL A 34 13.30 3.02 0.51
N VAL A 35 12.43 2.05 0.24
CA VAL A 35 11.00 2.27 -0.06
C VAL A 35 10.06 1.67 0.98
N VAL A 36 10.49 0.61 1.68
CA VAL A 36 9.80 0.01 2.83
C VAL A 36 10.84 -0.46 3.84
N ALA A 37 10.41 -0.75 5.06
CA ALA A 37 11.28 -1.33 6.09
C ALA A 37 10.88 -2.77 6.36
N ARG A 38 11.86 -3.66 6.52
CA ARG A 38 11.61 -4.97 7.13
C ARG A 38 11.79 -4.82 8.62
N VAL A 39 10.76 -5.11 9.41
CA VAL A 39 10.75 -4.99 10.87
C VAL A 39 10.45 -6.37 11.44
N ASN A 40 11.43 -6.95 12.14
CA ASN A 40 11.36 -8.31 12.70
C ASN A 40 10.95 -9.37 11.66
N GLY A 41 11.47 -9.25 10.43
CA GLY A 41 11.18 -10.15 9.32
C GLY A 41 9.96 -9.75 8.45
N GLU A 42 9.09 -8.86 8.91
CA GLU A 42 7.88 -8.44 8.18
C GLU A 42 8.06 -7.10 7.45
N LEU A 43 7.57 -6.97 6.22
CA LEU A 43 7.59 -5.70 5.50
C LEU A 43 6.53 -4.73 6.06
N LYS A 44 6.93 -3.49 6.31
CA LYS A 44 6.11 -2.40 6.84
C LYS A 44 6.31 -1.12 6.03
N ASP A 45 5.28 -0.28 5.95
CA ASP A 45 5.44 1.05 5.35
C ASP A 45 6.43 1.88 6.16
N LEU A 46 7.16 2.79 5.50
CA LEU A 46 8.11 3.66 6.17
C LEU A 46 7.47 4.59 7.21
N ASP A 47 6.18 4.89 7.09
CA ASP A 47 5.47 5.77 8.03
C ASP A 47 5.02 5.05 9.32
N GLN A 48 5.27 3.73 9.45
CA GLN A 48 4.95 3.00 10.67
C GLN A 48 6.03 3.21 11.74
N GLU A 49 5.60 3.40 12.99
CA GLU A 49 6.51 3.55 14.14
C GLU A 49 7.29 2.24 14.39
N LEU A 50 8.57 2.39 14.70
CA LEU A 50 9.46 1.27 14.97
C LEU A 50 9.40 0.89 16.46
N PRO A 51 9.10 -0.37 16.80
CA PRO A 51 9.01 -0.79 18.19
C PRO A 51 10.40 -0.93 18.82
N GLU A 52 10.48 -0.75 20.14
CA GLU A 52 11.72 -0.96 20.89
C GLU A 52 12.28 -2.37 20.69
N GLY A 53 13.58 -2.46 20.48
CA GLY A 53 14.31 -3.70 20.28
C GLY A 53 14.10 -4.35 18.90
N ALA A 54 13.41 -3.68 17.98
CA ALA A 54 13.16 -4.23 16.66
C ALA A 54 14.45 -4.38 15.83
N ASP A 55 14.49 -5.47 15.06
CA ASP A 55 15.42 -5.67 13.95
C ASP A 55 14.84 -5.00 12.70
N VAL A 56 15.56 -4.02 12.15
CA VAL A 56 15.08 -3.14 11.09
C VAL A 56 16.08 -3.11 9.93
N GLU A 57 15.61 -3.51 8.76
CA GLU A 57 16.39 -3.46 7.52
C GLU A 57 15.71 -2.54 6.51
N GLY A 58 16.50 -1.70 5.84
CA GLY A 58 16.01 -0.88 4.74
C GLY A 58 15.83 -1.71 3.46
N VAL A 59 14.63 -1.76 2.90
CA VAL A 59 14.34 -2.51 1.66
C VAL A 59 14.26 -1.57 0.48
N THR A 60 15.09 -1.82 -0.53
CA THR A 60 15.19 -1.03 -1.75
C THR A 60 14.28 -1.54 -2.85
N VAL A 61 13.90 -0.68 -3.79
CA VAL A 61 12.95 -1.03 -4.87
C VAL A 61 13.47 -2.12 -5.83
N ASP A 62 14.78 -2.28 -5.95
CA ASP A 62 15.45 -3.27 -6.81
C ASP A 62 15.60 -4.65 -6.13
N SER A 63 15.31 -4.75 -4.84
CA SER A 63 15.23 -6.04 -4.15
C SER A 63 13.96 -6.82 -4.57
N PRO A 64 13.93 -8.16 -4.45
CA PRO A 64 12.73 -8.95 -4.75
C PRO A 64 11.47 -8.47 -4.01
N ASP A 65 11.61 -8.16 -2.72
CA ASP A 65 10.52 -7.66 -1.89
C ASP A 65 10.10 -6.23 -2.28
N GLY A 66 11.06 -5.36 -2.56
CA GLY A 66 10.79 -4.02 -3.07
C GLY A 66 10.06 -4.02 -4.42
N LEU A 67 10.41 -4.95 -5.32
CA LEU A 67 9.71 -5.15 -6.59
C LEU A 67 8.26 -5.61 -6.38
N ASN A 68 8.00 -6.47 -5.40
CA ASN A 68 6.64 -6.88 -5.06
C ASN A 68 5.81 -5.70 -4.54
N VAL A 69 6.38 -4.84 -3.68
CA VAL A 69 5.73 -3.61 -3.22
C VAL A 69 5.50 -2.63 -4.37
N LEU A 70 6.46 -2.48 -5.29
CA LEU A 70 6.31 -1.66 -6.49
C LEU A 70 5.12 -2.13 -7.34
N ARG A 71 5.03 -3.44 -7.60
CA ARG A 71 3.93 -4.04 -8.38
C ARG A 71 2.59 -3.82 -7.71
N HIS A 72 2.54 -4.02 -6.39
CA HIS A 72 1.35 -3.79 -5.58
C HIS A 72 0.87 -2.32 -5.61
N SER A 73 1.77 -1.36 -5.39
CA SER A 73 1.46 0.07 -5.56
C SER A 73 1.04 0.43 -6.98
N THR A 74 1.59 -0.24 -8.00
CA THR A 74 1.20 -0.02 -9.40
C THR A 74 -0.22 -0.55 -9.66
N ALA A 75 -0.60 -1.68 -9.05
CA ALA A 75 -1.95 -2.22 -9.11
C ALA A 75 -2.98 -1.22 -8.55
N HIS A 76 -2.70 -0.55 -7.43
CA HIS A 76 -3.54 0.51 -6.87
C HIS A 76 -3.68 1.72 -7.81
N VAL A 77 -2.58 2.16 -8.44
CA VAL A 77 -2.64 3.24 -9.43
C VAL A 77 -3.49 2.85 -10.63
N MET A 78 -3.42 1.58 -11.07
CA MET A 78 -4.28 1.07 -12.13
C MET A 78 -5.75 1.06 -11.72
N ALA A 79 -6.07 0.59 -10.51
CA ALA A 79 -7.43 0.57 -9.98
C ALA A 79 -8.04 1.99 -9.90
N GLN A 80 -7.27 2.95 -9.37
CA GLN A 80 -7.67 4.35 -9.38
C GLN A 80 -7.89 4.88 -10.80
N ALA A 81 -7.00 4.56 -11.75
CA ALA A 81 -7.13 4.99 -13.14
C ALA A 81 -8.40 4.41 -13.80
N VAL A 82 -8.71 3.14 -13.54
CA VAL A 82 -9.93 2.48 -14.01
C VAL A 82 -11.16 3.20 -13.49
N GLN A 83 -11.24 3.47 -12.17
CA GLN A 83 -12.40 4.16 -11.60
C GLN A 83 -12.52 5.62 -12.04
N GLN A 84 -11.43 6.30 -12.37
CA GLN A 84 -11.49 7.64 -12.98
C GLN A 84 -12.07 7.62 -14.40
N LEU A 85 -11.78 6.57 -15.18
CA LEU A 85 -12.32 6.42 -16.54
C LEU A 85 -13.73 5.80 -16.56
N ARG A 86 -14.01 4.91 -15.61
CA ARG A 86 -15.25 4.14 -15.49
C ARG A 86 -15.72 4.19 -14.03
N PRO A 87 -16.42 5.26 -13.62
CA PRO A 87 -16.81 5.47 -12.23
C PRO A 87 -17.67 4.36 -11.61
N ASP A 88 -18.38 3.59 -12.44
CA ASP A 88 -19.22 2.48 -11.99
C ASP A 88 -18.45 1.15 -11.84
N ALA A 89 -17.17 1.10 -12.23
CA ALA A 89 -16.34 -0.10 -12.11
C ALA A 89 -16.17 -0.52 -10.65
N LYS A 90 -16.36 -1.83 -10.38
CA LYS A 90 -16.18 -2.40 -9.03
C LYS A 90 -14.86 -3.14 -8.92
N LEU A 91 -14.19 -2.96 -7.80
CA LEU A 91 -12.88 -3.53 -7.50
C LEU A 91 -13.01 -4.94 -6.93
N GLY A 92 -12.35 -5.90 -7.57
CA GLY A 92 -12.12 -7.24 -7.04
C GLY A 92 -10.80 -7.33 -6.25
N ILE A 93 -9.95 -8.29 -6.60
CA ILE A 93 -8.62 -8.49 -5.99
C ILE A 93 -7.51 -7.99 -6.91
N GLY A 94 -6.43 -7.45 -6.33
CA GLY A 94 -5.32 -6.81 -7.04
C GLY A 94 -3.91 -7.30 -6.72
N PRO A 95 -3.63 -8.62 -6.64
CA PRO A 95 -2.36 -9.09 -6.13
C PRO A 95 -1.20 -8.86 -7.13
N TYR A 96 0.01 -8.72 -6.57
CA TYR A 96 1.23 -8.89 -7.37
C TYR A 96 1.49 -10.39 -7.65
N ILE A 97 2.22 -10.64 -8.74
CA ILE A 97 2.67 -11.97 -9.18
C ILE A 97 4.16 -11.89 -9.57
N THR A 98 4.78 -13.03 -9.88
CA THR A 98 6.23 -13.15 -10.15
C THR A 98 6.77 -12.11 -11.13
N ASP A 99 6.03 -11.80 -12.19
CA ASP A 99 6.47 -10.90 -13.28
C ASP A 99 5.56 -9.68 -13.48
N GLY A 100 4.71 -9.35 -12.50
CA GLY A 100 3.78 -8.23 -12.65
C GLY A 100 2.71 -8.19 -11.56
N PHE A 101 1.50 -7.79 -11.97
CA PHE A 101 0.30 -7.78 -11.13
C PHE A 101 -0.91 -7.92 -12.05
N TYR A 102 -2.06 -8.23 -11.46
CA TYR A 102 -3.35 -8.10 -12.13
C TYR A 102 -4.34 -7.45 -11.18
N PHE A 103 -5.48 -7.01 -11.72
CA PHE A 103 -6.59 -6.53 -10.89
C PHE A 103 -7.90 -6.92 -11.55
N ASP A 104 -8.78 -7.55 -10.79
CA ASP A 104 -10.10 -7.94 -11.26
C ASP A 104 -11.07 -6.76 -11.19
N PHE A 105 -11.76 -6.50 -12.31
CA PHE A 105 -12.76 -5.43 -12.39
C PHE A 105 -14.08 -5.97 -12.89
N ASP A 106 -15.16 -5.60 -12.20
CA ASP A 106 -16.51 -5.72 -12.74
C ASP A 106 -16.87 -4.42 -13.46
N VAL A 107 -17.07 -4.53 -14.78
CA VAL A 107 -17.31 -3.41 -15.69
C VAL A 107 -18.45 -3.76 -16.63
N ALA A 108 -19.30 -2.77 -16.94
CA ALA A 108 -20.41 -2.95 -17.86
C ALA A 108 -19.96 -3.31 -19.28
N GLU A 109 -18.84 -2.72 -19.73
CA GLU A 109 -18.23 -2.98 -21.03
C GLU A 109 -16.82 -3.54 -20.83
N PRO A 110 -16.40 -4.61 -21.52
CA PRO A 110 -15.02 -5.09 -21.45
C PRO A 110 -13.99 -4.04 -21.88
N PHE A 111 -12.74 -4.19 -21.44
CA PHE A 111 -11.65 -3.34 -21.92
C PHE A 111 -11.22 -3.72 -23.33
N THR A 112 -10.97 -2.71 -24.15
CA THR A 112 -10.39 -2.81 -25.50
C THR A 112 -8.90 -2.43 -25.48
N PRO A 113 -8.12 -2.78 -26.52
CA PRO A 113 -6.73 -2.32 -26.64
C PRO A 113 -6.58 -0.79 -26.63
N GLU A 114 -7.57 -0.05 -27.14
CA GLU A 114 -7.63 1.41 -27.11
C GLU A 114 -7.84 1.95 -25.68
N ASP A 115 -8.64 1.25 -24.86
CA ASP A 115 -8.80 1.59 -23.44
C ASP A 115 -7.48 1.44 -22.69
N LEU A 116 -6.67 0.41 -22.99
CA LEU A 116 -5.37 0.21 -22.35
C LEU A 116 -4.43 1.40 -22.58
N LYS A 117 -4.40 1.97 -23.78
CA LYS A 117 -3.61 3.19 -24.08
C LYS A 117 -4.10 4.41 -23.30
N THR A 118 -5.40 4.48 -23.04
CA THR A 118 -6.01 5.59 -22.28
C THR A 118 -5.76 5.40 -20.78
N LEU A 119 -5.87 4.17 -20.30
CA LEU A 119 -5.54 3.77 -18.92
C LEU A 119 -4.09 4.06 -18.60
N GLU A 120 -3.15 3.66 -19.45
CA GLU A 120 -1.71 3.91 -19.24
C GLU A 120 -1.42 5.42 -19.11
N LYS A 121 -2.03 6.25 -19.97
CA LYS A 121 -1.92 7.72 -19.86
C LYS A 121 -2.50 8.25 -18.54
N MET A 122 -3.61 7.68 -18.08
CA MET A 122 -4.21 8.06 -16.80
C MET A 122 -3.33 7.65 -15.62
N MET A 123 -2.76 6.45 -15.64
CA MET A 123 -1.81 5.98 -14.64
C MET A 123 -0.58 6.89 -14.58
N LEU A 124 0.01 7.23 -15.73
CA LEU A 124 1.14 8.19 -15.80
C LEU A 124 0.76 9.57 -15.24
N LYS A 125 -0.49 10.03 -15.44
CA LYS A 125 -0.98 11.27 -14.84
C LYS A 125 -1.03 11.16 -13.31
N ILE A 126 -1.56 10.09 -12.76
CA ILE A 126 -1.62 9.81 -11.31
C ILE A 126 -0.21 9.72 -10.70
N ILE A 127 0.71 9.04 -11.38
CA ILE A 127 2.12 8.94 -10.98
C ILE A 127 2.76 10.34 -10.92
N ASN A 128 2.49 11.18 -11.92
CA ASN A 128 3.02 12.55 -11.95
C ASN A 128 2.37 13.50 -10.94
N GLN A 129 1.20 13.14 -10.39
CA GLN A 129 0.60 13.87 -9.27
C GLN A 129 1.30 13.60 -7.93
N ASN A 130 2.16 12.57 -7.84
CA ASN A 130 2.96 12.25 -6.66
C ASN A 130 2.08 12.10 -5.39
N GLN A 131 0.97 11.37 -5.54
CA GLN A 131 0.04 11.12 -4.44
C GLN A 131 0.74 10.27 -3.37
N LYS A 132 0.49 10.54 -2.09
CA LYS A 132 1.00 9.71 -0.99
C LYS A 132 0.09 8.50 -0.81
N PHE A 133 0.68 7.34 -0.55
CA PHE A 133 -0.07 6.20 -0.03
C PHE A 133 -0.12 6.34 1.50
N VAL A 134 -1.31 6.38 2.07
CA VAL A 134 -1.50 6.57 3.52
C VAL A 134 -2.30 5.40 4.06
N ARG A 135 -1.66 4.62 4.93
CA ARG A 135 -2.30 3.50 5.64
C ARG A 135 -3.16 4.04 6.78
N ARG A 136 -4.39 3.53 6.91
CA ARG A 136 -5.25 3.80 8.07
C ARG A 136 -5.78 2.48 8.63
N VAL A 137 -5.61 2.27 9.93
CA VAL A 137 -6.30 1.20 10.65
C VAL A 137 -7.72 1.67 10.95
N VAL A 138 -8.71 0.83 10.64
CA VAL A 138 -10.13 1.16 10.76
C VAL A 138 -10.90 0.04 11.45
N SER A 139 -12.01 0.40 12.07
CA SER A 139 -13.02 -0.58 12.50
C SER A 139 -13.73 -1.21 11.30
N GLU A 140 -14.44 -2.31 11.53
CA GLU A 140 -15.23 -2.96 10.47
C GLU A 140 -16.33 -2.03 9.94
N ASP A 141 -16.99 -1.27 10.81
CA ASP A 141 -18.05 -0.33 10.40
C ASP A 141 -17.51 0.79 9.52
N GLU A 142 -16.35 1.36 9.88
CA GLU A 142 -15.68 2.37 9.05
C GLU A 142 -15.24 1.79 7.70
N ALA A 143 -14.74 0.55 7.68
CA ALA A 143 -14.37 -0.13 6.45
C ALA A 143 -15.59 -0.39 5.55
N ARG A 144 -16.71 -0.82 6.12
CA ARG A 144 -17.97 -1.03 5.40
C ARG A 144 -18.52 0.27 4.81
N GLU A 145 -18.44 1.37 5.56
CA GLU A 145 -18.88 2.68 5.05
C GLU A 145 -17.98 3.18 3.92
N ALA A 146 -16.65 3.06 4.07
CA ALA A 146 -15.70 3.45 3.03
C ALA A 146 -15.88 2.62 1.74
N MET A 147 -16.14 1.32 1.89
CA MET A 147 -16.27 0.37 0.79
C MET A 147 -17.73 0.13 0.37
N LYS A 148 -18.68 0.99 0.77
CA LYS A 148 -20.13 0.77 0.52
C LYS A 148 -20.52 0.60 -0.94
N ASN A 149 -19.70 1.15 -1.84
CA ASN A 149 -19.89 1.07 -3.29
C ASN A 149 -19.10 -0.07 -3.93
N GLU A 150 -18.33 -0.84 -3.15
CA GLU A 150 -17.44 -1.92 -3.59
C GLU A 150 -17.94 -3.27 -3.05
N PRO A 151 -18.94 -3.89 -3.70
CA PRO A 151 -19.60 -5.10 -3.17
C PRO A 151 -18.63 -6.26 -2.94
N TYR A 152 -17.65 -6.44 -3.82
CA TYR A 152 -16.66 -7.50 -3.68
C TYR A 152 -15.72 -7.25 -2.49
N LYS A 153 -15.32 -6.01 -2.20
CA LYS A 153 -14.51 -5.68 -1.02
C LYS A 153 -15.32 -5.88 0.28
N LEU A 154 -16.63 -5.62 0.28
CA LEU A 154 -17.52 -5.93 1.41
C LEU A 154 -17.62 -7.44 1.67
N GLU A 155 -17.66 -8.27 0.63
CA GLU A 155 -17.62 -9.73 0.79
C GLU A 155 -16.30 -10.20 1.40
N LEU A 156 -15.17 -9.61 0.99
CA LEU A 156 -13.86 -9.92 1.52
C LEU A 156 -13.74 -9.60 3.02
N LEU A 157 -14.32 -8.48 3.47
CA LEU A 157 -14.41 -8.16 4.91
C LEU A 157 -15.12 -9.26 5.70
N GLY A 158 -16.20 -9.82 5.14
CA GLY A 158 -16.96 -10.91 5.78
C GLY A 158 -16.23 -12.26 5.83
N LYS A 159 -15.20 -12.45 4.99
CA LYS A 159 -14.42 -13.71 4.85
C LYS A 159 -13.01 -13.62 5.44
N LYS A 160 -12.70 -12.58 6.21
CA LYS A 160 -11.35 -12.26 6.71
C LYS A 160 -10.61 -13.42 7.42
N ASN A 161 -11.33 -14.35 8.04
CA ASN A 161 -10.75 -15.50 8.73
C ASN A 161 -10.43 -16.70 7.81
N GLU A 162 -10.93 -16.71 6.58
CA GLU A 162 -10.77 -17.83 5.63
C GLU A 162 -9.70 -17.54 4.56
N ALA A 163 -9.33 -16.28 4.34
CA ALA A 163 -8.40 -15.85 3.29
C ALA A 163 -6.91 -16.19 3.58
N ALA A 164 -6.56 -16.60 4.80
CA ALA A 164 -5.18 -16.81 5.23
C ALA A 164 -4.44 -17.97 4.53
N GLU A 165 -5.15 -18.82 3.78
CA GLU A 165 -4.55 -19.92 3.00
C GLU A 165 -4.26 -19.56 1.53
N ALA A 166 -4.47 -18.30 1.12
CA ALA A 166 -4.16 -17.86 -0.24
C ALA A 166 -2.68 -17.47 -0.41
N GLY A 167 -2.20 -17.37 -1.66
CA GLY A 167 -0.80 -17.01 -1.95
C GLY A 167 -0.41 -15.63 -1.40
N GLU A 168 0.90 -15.36 -1.27
CA GLU A 168 1.44 -14.17 -0.58
C GLU A 168 0.84 -12.83 -1.06
N GLY A 169 0.64 -12.65 -2.36
CA GLY A 169 0.02 -11.44 -2.91
C GLY A 169 -1.46 -11.25 -2.54
N VAL A 170 -2.19 -12.33 -2.28
CA VAL A 170 -3.61 -12.28 -1.87
C VAL A 170 -3.74 -12.00 -0.37
N ASN A 171 -2.79 -12.47 0.45
CA ASN A 171 -2.74 -12.17 1.89
C ASN A 171 -2.51 -10.67 2.16
N VAL A 172 -1.91 -9.97 1.20
CA VAL A 172 -1.74 -8.51 1.22
C VAL A 172 -3.08 -7.78 1.03
N GLU A 173 -4.07 -8.40 0.39
CA GLU A 173 -5.42 -7.85 0.25
C GLU A 173 -6.29 -8.15 1.48
N VAL A 174 -6.29 -9.41 1.95
CA VAL A 174 -7.17 -9.90 3.03
C VAL A 174 -6.47 -10.97 3.86
N GLY A 175 -6.49 -10.81 5.19
CA GLY A 175 -5.89 -11.79 6.11
C GLY A 175 -6.09 -11.45 7.59
N ALA A 176 -5.53 -12.29 8.46
CA ALA A 176 -5.61 -12.12 9.91
C ALA A 176 -4.86 -10.86 10.41
N GLY A 177 -5.43 -10.15 11.39
CA GLY A 177 -4.87 -8.92 12.01
C GLY A 177 -5.77 -7.71 11.81
N ASP A 178 -5.24 -6.49 11.72
CA ASP A 178 -6.03 -5.26 11.57
C ASP A 178 -6.76 -5.16 10.22
N ILE A 179 -7.90 -4.45 10.18
CA ILE A 179 -8.54 -3.98 8.94
C ILE A 179 -7.92 -2.64 8.58
N THR A 180 -7.49 -2.51 7.34
CA THR A 180 -6.79 -1.32 6.86
C THR A 180 -7.32 -0.85 5.53
N ILE A 181 -7.29 0.45 5.35
CA ILE A 181 -7.54 1.13 4.08
C ILE A 181 -6.27 1.89 3.71
N TYR A 182 -5.91 1.83 2.44
CA TYR A 182 -4.90 2.70 1.85
C TYR A 182 -5.57 3.81 1.08
N ASP A 183 -5.30 5.04 1.52
CA ASP A 183 -5.73 6.25 0.86
C ASP A 183 -4.62 6.74 -0.07
N ASN A 184 -4.99 7.04 -1.31
CA ASN A 184 -4.17 7.87 -2.17
C ASN A 184 -4.52 9.34 -1.88
N VAL A 185 -3.55 10.05 -1.31
CA VAL A 185 -3.72 11.42 -0.80
C VAL A 185 -2.98 12.41 -1.69
N GLU A 186 -3.68 13.43 -2.17
CA GLU A 186 -3.09 14.54 -2.93
C GLU A 186 -2.20 15.40 -2.04
N ARG A 187 -1.04 15.82 -2.54
CA ARG A 187 0.02 16.42 -1.71
C ARG A 187 -0.21 17.86 -1.27
N LYS A 188 -0.97 18.66 -2.02
CA LYS A 188 -1.10 20.10 -1.75
C LYS A 188 -2.12 20.37 -0.65
N GLU A 189 -3.30 19.78 -0.80
CA GLU A 189 -4.43 19.97 0.11
C GLU A 189 -4.53 18.83 1.14
N GLY A 190 -3.81 17.72 0.94
CA GLY A 190 -3.89 16.56 1.83
C GLY A 190 -5.22 15.82 1.72
N THR A 191 -5.95 15.99 0.61
CA THR A 191 -7.26 15.37 0.41
C THR A 191 -7.10 13.95 -0.13
N THR A 192 -7.87 13.02 0.43
CA THR A 192 -8.00 11.66 -0.12
C THR A 192 -8.74 11.74 -1.44
N VAL A 193 -8.09 11.30 -2.53
CA VAL A 193 -8.66 11.30 -3.88
C VAL A 193 -9.13 9.92 -4.34
N TRP A 194 -8.67 8.87 -3.65
CA TRP A 194 -9.06 7.49 -3.88
C TRP A 194 -8.64 6.64 -2.67
N CYS A 195 -9.31 5.53 -2.44
CA CYS A 195 -8.98 4.60 -1.36
C CYS A 195 -9.30 3.16 -1.74
N ASP A 196 -8.59 2.20 -1.15
CA ASP A 196 -8.91 0.78 -1.29
C ASP A 196 -8.67 0.00 0.01
N LEU A 197 -9.46 -1.06 0.19
CA LEU A 197 -9.29 -2.04 1.25
C LEU A 197 -8.10 -2.94 0.90
N CYS A 198 -7.01 -2.77 1.65
CA CYS A 198 -5.75 -3.46 1.44
C CYS A 198 -4.88 -3.39 2.72
N ARG A 199 -3.98 -4.35 2.92
CA ARG A 199 -3.07 -4.44 4.08
C ARG A 199 -1.67 -3.88 3.85
N GLY A 200 -1.29 -3.73 2.58
CA GLY A 200 0.02 -3.21 2.21
C GLY A 200 1.17 -4.19 2.51
N PRO A 201 2.41 -3.68 2.55
CA PRO A 201 2.77 -2.26 2.44
C PRO A 201 2.69 -1.72 1.01
N HIS A 202 2.83 -0.40 0.89
CA HIS A 202 2.96 0.32 -0.38
C HIS A 202 4.23 1.18 -0.40
N LEU A 203 4.62 1.60 -1.60
CA LEU A 203 5.60 2.66 -1.77
C LEU A 203 5.16 3.95 -1.03
N PRO A 204 6.08 4.85 -0.65
CA PRO A 204 5.72 6.10 0.03
C PRO A 204 4.85 7.05 -0.81
N ASN A 205 4.93 6.96 -2.14
CA ASN A 205 4.14 7.78 -3.06
C ASN A 205 4.13 7.18 -4.47
N THR A 206 3.19 7.63 -5.29
CA THR A 206 3.02 7.15 -6.67
C THR A 206 4.19 7.52 -7.59
N LYS A 207 4.98 8.55 -7.27
CA LYS A 207 6.07 9.00 -8.15
C LYS A 207 7.20 7.96 -8.26
N LEU A 208 7.40 7.17 -7.21
CA LEU A 208 8.42 6.10 -7.16
C LEU A 208 8.13 4.92 -8.11
N ILE A 209 6.94 4.85 -8.72
CA ILE A 209 6.60 3.84 -9.74
C ILE A 209 7.34 4.10 -11.07
N SER A 210 7.65 5.36 -11.38
CA SER A 210 8.27 5.77 -12.64
C SER A 210 9.80 5.93 -12.54
N ASN A 211 10.44 5.30 -11.55
CA ASN A 211 11.89 5.33 -11.41
C ASN A 211 12.60 4.61 -12.57
#